data_AF-A0A7D3X1H1-F1
#
_entry.id   AF-A0A7D3X1H1-F1
#
_cell.length_a   1.000
_cell.length_b   1.000
_cell.length_c   1.000
_cell.angle_alpha   90.00
_cell.angle_beta   90.00
_cell.angle_gamma   90.00
#
_symmetry.space_group_name_H-M   'P 1'
#
loop_
_entity.id
_entity.type
_entity.pdbx_description
1 polymer ?
#
loop_
_entity_poly.entity_id
_entity_poly.type
_entity_poly.pdbx_seq_one_letter_code
_entity_poly.pdbx_strand_id
1 'polypeptide(L)'
;MGLDISLVRITAHEVDDNNFLLAEESPELFSLFQSYIRKKHFVFSDEEFDAEVYFYAELAYQRKGVIPTFYTDFTNDVCLTKQSQVAHMLTYIDAKHKTDFDTCFVKQFKEGQTVIIIGW
;
A
#
# COMPACT_ATOMS: atom_id res chain seq x y z
N MET A 1 -18.92 2.39 -0.94
CA MET A 1 -17.56 2.70 -0.47
C MET A 1 -16.62 2.19 -1.55
N GLY A 2 -15.69 3.03 -2.01
CA GLY A 2 -14.69 2.65 -3.02
C GLY A 2 -13.39 2.29 -2.32
N LEU A 3 -12.62 1.38 -2.92
CA LEU A 3 -11.28 1.02 -2.48
C LEU A 3 -10.30 2.13 -2.86
N ASP A 4 -9.33 2.37 -1.99
CA ASP A 4 -8.27 3.34 -2.15
C ASP A 4 -7.00 2.62 -2.59
N ILE A 5 -6.28 3.19 -3.55
CA ILE A 5 -5.02 2.64 -4.07
C ILE A 5 -3.91 3.62 -3.74
N SER A 6 -2.98 3.21 -2.88
CA SER A 6 -1.81 4.00 -2.52
C SER A 6 -0.53 3.33 -3.00
N LEU A 7 0.32 4.07 -3.70
CA LEU A 7 1.73 3.69 -3.90
C LEU A 7 2.52 4.26 -2.73
N VAL A 8 3.18 3.39 -1.98
CA VAL A 8 3.96 3.78 -0.82
C VAL A 8 5.40 3.29 -0.91
N ARG A 9 6.29 3.96 -0.18
CA ARG A 9 7.66 3.51 0.09
C ARG A 9 7.78 3.12 1.55
N ILE A 10 8.28 1.92 1.83
CA ILE A 10 8.59 1.51 3.20
C ILE A 10 9.83 2.27 3.68
N THR A 11 9.79 2.79 4.91
CA THR A 11 10.80 3.69 5.47
C THR A 11 11.29 3.21 6.83
N ALA A 12 12.48 3.66 7.22
CA ALA A 12 13.14 3.22 8.46
C ALA A 12 12.65 3.94 9.72
N HIS A 13 11.91 5.04 9.54
CA HIS A 13 11.48 5.95 10.58
C HIS A 13 10.03 6.33 10.33
N GLU A 14 9.34 6.68 11.40
CA GLU A 14 8.01 7.23 11.33
C GLU A 14 7.98 8.49 10.47
N VAL A 15 7.02 8.56 9.55
CA VAL A 15 6.82 9.69 8.64
C VAL A 15 5.66 10.55 9.15
N ASP A 16 4.59 9.89 9.59
CA ASP A 16 3.37 10.49 10.17
C ASP A 16 2.74 9.45 11.11
N ASP A 17 1.96 9.92 12.10
CA ASP A 17 1.39 9.12 13.18
C ASP A 17 0.50 7.97 12.68
N ASN A 18 -0.11 8.14 11.50
CA ASN A 18 -1.05 7.20 10.89
C ASN A 18 -0.46 6.40 9.71
N ASN A 19 0.79 6.66 9.32
CA ASN A 19 1.39 6.02 8.14
C ASN A 19 2.20 4.79 8.52
N PHE A 20 1.50 3.78 9.02
CA PHE A 20 2.08 2.50 9.36
C PHE A 20 1.18 1.33 8.94
N LEU A 21 1.78 0.16 8.75
CA LEU A 21 1.11 -1.13 8.61
C LEU A 21 1.54 -2.04 9.76
N LEU A 22 0.62 -2.80 10.34
CA LEU A 22 0.97 -3.85 11.29
C LEU A 22 1.71 -4.98 10.56
N ALA A 23 2.87 -5.37 11.08
CA ALA A 23 3.72 -6.35 10.41
C ALA A 23 3.06 -7.74 10.33
N GLU A 24 2.22 -8.07 11.32
CA GLU A 24 1.44 -9.32 11.35
C GLU A 24 0.31 -9.36 10.32
N GLU A 25 -0.23 -8.20 9.93
CA GLU A 25 -1.30 -8.08 8.94
C GLU A 25 -0.77 -8.00 7.51
N SER A 26 0.54 -7.79 7.34
CA SER A 26 1.19 -7.68 6.01
C SER A 26 2.37 -8.65 5.86
N PRO A 27 2.16 -9.98 6.02
CA PRO A 27 3.22 -10.98 5.98
C PRO A 27 3.98 -11.02 4.64
N GLU A 28 3.35 -10.61 3.53
CA GLU A 28 3.97 -10.49 2.21
C GLU A 28 5.14 -9.50 2.18
N LEU A 29 5.15 -8.52 3.08
CA LEU A 29 6.20 -7.51 3.18
C LEU A 29 7.44 -8.05 3.87
N PHE A 30 7.32 -9.07 4.71
CA PHE A 30 8.43 -9.59 5.52
C PHE A 30 9.65 -9.95 4.68
N SER A 31 9.46 -10.73 3.62
CA SER A 31 10.55 -11.20 2.76
C SER A 31 11.33 -10.06 2.06
N LEU A 32 10.71 -8.89 1.91
CA LEU A 32 11.27 -7.75 1.18
C LEU A 32 11.77 -6.65 2.12
N PHE A 33 11.13 -6.51 3.29
CA PHE A 33 11.28 -5.34 4.16
C PHE A 33 11.56 -5.70 5.61
N GLN A 34 11.96 -6.93 5.95
CA GLN A 34 12.26 -7.35 7.32
C GLN A 34 13.15 -6.36 8.10
N SER A 35 14.17 -5.79 7.44
CA SER A 35 15.09 -4.82 8.07
C SER A 35 14.43 -3.48 8.45
N TYR A 36 13.24 -3.20 7.93
CA TYR A 36 12.44 -2.02 8.19
C TYR A 36 11.39 -2.20 9.28
N ILE A 37 11.23 -3.42 9.84
CA ILE A 37 10.32 -3.64 10.98
C ILE A 37 10.77 -2.79 12.17
N ARG A 38 9.84 -2.07 12.78
CA ARG A 38 10.04 -1.26 13.99
C ARG A 38 9.00 -1.60 15.03
N LYS A 39 9.30 -1.33 16.30
CA LYS A 39 8.29 -1.37 17.36
C LYS A 39 7.64 0.00 17.50
N LYS A 40 6.32 0.04 17.58
CA LYS A 40 5.53 1.24 17.90
C LYS A 40 4.66 0.92 19.11
N HIS A 41 4.62 1.86 20.03
CA HIS A 41 3.75 1.81 21.20
C HIS A 41 2.40 2.44 20.84
N PHE A 42 1.32 1.76 21.17
CA PHE A 42 -0.04 2.18 20.93
C PHE A 42 -0.74 2.45 22.26
N VAL A 43 -1.44 3.59 22.31
CA VAL A 43 -2.27 3.99 23.45
C VAL A 43 -3.67 4.19 22.92
N PHE A 44 -4.53 3.19 23.14
CA PHE A 44 -5.97 3.29 22.90
C PHE A 44 -6.67 3.41 24.25
N SER A 45 -7.86 4.03 24.28
CA SER A 45 -8.54 4.56 25.47
C SER A 45 -8.38 3.78 26.79
N ASP A 46 -8.33 2.44 26.75
CA ASP A 46 -8.18 1.57 27.93
C ASP A 46 -7.07 0.51 27.79
N GLU A 47 -6.21 0.59 26.75
CA GLU A 47 -5.19 -0.42 26.46
C GLU A 47 -3.90 0.20 25.90
N GLU A 48 -2.77 -0.23 26.46
CA GLU A 48 -1.44 0.09 25.97
C GLU A 48 -0.75 -1.19 25.52
N PHE A 49 -0.25 -1.20 24.29
CA PHE A 49 0.48 -2.35 23.75
C PHE A 49 1.57 -1.92 22.78
N ASP A 50 2.60 -2.76 22.63
CA ASP A 50 3.62 -2.59 21.61
C ASP A 50 3.32 -3.54 20.44
N ALA A 51 3.40 -3.04 19.21
CA ALA A 51 3.32 -3.88 18.02
C ALA A 51 4.47 -3.61 17.04
N GLU A 52 4.75 -4.61 16.21
CA GLU A 52 5.71 -4.50 15.10
C GLU A 52 5.02 -3.88 13.89
N VAL A 53 5.64 -2.86 13.32
CA VAL A 53 5.07 -2.07 12.22
C VAL A 53 6.06 -1.84 11.08
N TYR A 54 5.52 -1.60 9.89
CA TYR A 54 6.22 -0.96 8.78
C TYR A 54 5.76 0.49 8.66
N PHE A 55 6.68 1.44 8.81
CA PHE A 55 6.38 2.83 8.47
C PHE A 55 6.46 3.04 6.96
N TYR A 56 5.61 3.90 6.42
CA TYR A 56 5.62 4.20 5.00
C TYR A 56 5.45 5.68 4.69
N ALA A 57 5.94 6.08 3.52
CA ALA A 57 5.67 7.37 2.91
C ALA A 57 4.78 7.17 1.68
N GLU A 58 3.64 7.84 1.62
CA GLU A 58 2.78 7.82 0.44
C GLU A 58 3.42 8.62 -0.70
N LEU A 59 3.47 8.03 -1.89
CA LEU A 59 4.01 8.63 -3.11
C LEU A 59 2.91 9.02 -4.11
N ALA A 60 1.85 8.24 -4.17
CA ALA A 60 0.69 8.50 -5.00
C ALA A 60 -0.56 7.87 -4.39
N TYR A 61 -1.72 8.48 -4.64
CA TYR A 61 -3.02 8.05 -4.14
C TYR A 61 -4.07 8.14 -5.25
N GLN A 62 -4.94 7.13 -5.36
CA GLN A 62 -6.07 7.13 -6.27
C GLN A 62 -7.26 6.35 -5.71
N ARG A 63 -8.43 7.00 -5.68
CA ARG A 63 -9.71 6.41 -5.26
C ARG A 63 -10.72 6.19 -6.39
N LYS A 64 -10.55 6.93 -7.49
CA LYS A 64 -11.51 6.96 -8.61
C LYS A 64 -10.86 6.40 -9.88
N GLY A 65 -11.69 6.12 -10.87
CA GLY A 65 -11.21 5.73 -12.19
C GLY A 65 -10.85 4.25 -12.34
N VAL A 66 -11.37 3.40 -11.47
CA VAL A 66 -11.31 1.94 -11.61
C VAL A 66 -12.63 1.39 -12.17
N ILE A 67 -12.55 0.35 -13.00
CA ILE A 67 -13.72 -0.34 -13.55
C ILE A 67 -14.30 -1.35 -12.54
N PRO A 68 -15.57 -1.76 -12.67
CA PRO A 68 -16.22 -2.61 -11.67
C PRO A 68 -15.51 -3.94 -11.36
N THR A 69 -14.85 -4.57 -12.34
CA THR A 69 -14.12 -5.83 -12.13
C THR A 69 -12.94 -5.69 -11.17
N PHE A 70 -12.43 -4.48 -10.94
CA PHE A 70 -11.41 -4.21 -9.92
C PHE A 70 -11.85 -4.70 -8.54
N TYR A 71 -13.11 -4.44 -8.17
CA TYR A 71 -13.66 -4.77 -6.85
C TYR A 71 -13.97 -6.26 -6.68
N THR A 72 -13.94 -7.02 -7.77
CA THR A 72 -14.07 -8.48 -7.74
C THR A 72 -12.71 -9.15 -7.56
N ASP A 73 -11.68 -8.58 -8.19
CA ASP A 73 -10.35 -9.19 -8.27
C ASP A 73 -9.39 -8.72 -7.16
N PHE A 74 -9.69 -7.58 -6.53
CA PHE A 74 -8.94 -7.02 -5.41
C PHE A 74 -9.84 -6.83 -4.19
N THR A 75 -9.31 -7.14 -3.01
CA THR A 75 -9.93 -6.90 -1.72
C THR A 75 -9.19 -5.80 -0.97
N ASN A 76 -9.80 -5.33 0.13
CA ASN A 76 -9.07 -4.53 1.12
C ASN A 76 -7.88 -5.31 1.70
N ASP A 77 -6.92 -4.56 2.24
CA ASP A 77 -5.72 -5.05 2.93
C ASP A 77 -4.77 -5.88 2.04
N VAL A 78 -4.83 -5.65 0.72
CA VAL A 78 -3.93 -6.31 -0.23
C VAL A 78 -2.69 -5.44 -0.46
N CYS A 79 -1.50 -6.01 -0.23
CA CYS A 79 -0.26 -5.39 -0.68
C CYS A 79 0.26 -6.04 -1.98
N LEU A 80 0.47 -5.24 -3.03
CA LEU A 80 1.14 -5.71 -4.24
C LEU A 80 2.62 -5.33 -4.20
N THR A 81 3.48 -6.32 -4.41
CA THR A 81 4.93 -6.19 -4.28
C THR A 81 5.68 -6.48 -5.57
N LYS A 82 4.97 -6.85 -6.65
CA LYS A 82 5.54 -7.18 -7.97
C LYS A 82 5.10 -6.21 -9.05
N GLN A 83 6.04 -5.81 -9.89
CA GLN A 83 5.81 -4.92 -11.03
C GLN A 83 4.75 -5.48 -11.98
N SER A 84 4.74 -6.80 -12.17
CA SER A 84 3.75 -7.48 -13.02
C SER A 84 2.33 -7.31 -12.50
N GLN A 85 2.12 -7.35 -11.18
CA GLN A 85 0.80 -7.13 -10.57
C GLN A 85 0.36 -5.68 -10.75
N VAL A 86 1.25 -4.71 -10.50
CA VAL A 86 0.95 -3.29 -10.67
C VAL A 86 0.69 -2.93 -12.14
N ALA A 87 1.44 -3.50 -13.07
CA ALA A 87 1.18 -3.36 -14.50
C ALA A 87 -0.18 -3.98 -14.89
N HIS A 88 -0.53 -5.13 -14.31
CA HIS A 88 -1.84 -5.75 -14.52
C HIS A 88 -2.99 -4.88 -14.00
N MET A 89 -2.80 -4.13 -12.91
CA MET A 89 -3.79 -3.17 -12.41
C MET A 89 -4.22 -2.15 -13.46
N LEU A 90 -3.33 -1.76 -14.39
CA LEU A 90 -3.63 -0.81 -15.46
C LEU A 90 -4.80 -1.27 -16.35
N THR A 91 -5.05 -2.58 -16.42
CA THR A 91 -6.19 -3.15 -17.15
C THR A 91 -7.54 -2.82 -16.50
N TYR A 92 -7.53 -2.52 -15.20
CA TYR A 92 -8.71 -2.17 -14.41
C TYR A 92 -8.94 -0.66 -14.30
N ILE A 93 -8.03 0.16 -14.84
CA ILE A 93 -8.18 1.62 -14.84
C ILE A 93 -9.01 2.04 -16.05
N ASP A 94 -9.95 2.97 -15.86
CA ASP A 94 -10.72 3.51 -16.97
C ASP A 94 -9.82 4.27 -17.96
N ALA A 95 -10.27 4.42 -19.20
CA ALA A 95 -9.47 5.03 -20.25
C ALA A 95 -9.06 6.49 -19.95
N LYS A 96 -9.82 7.22 -19.13
CA LYS A 96 -9.57 8.62 -18.80
C LYS A 96 -8.41 8.76 -17.81
N HIS A 97 -8.25 7.81 -16.89
CA HIS A 97 -7.25 7.85 -15.83
C HIS A 97 -6.02 6.96 -16.11
N LYS A 98 -6.05 6.13 -17.17
CA LYS A 98 -4.95 5.20 -17.51
C LYS A 98 -3.57 5.86 -17.61
N THR A 99 -3.46 7.00 -18.30
CA THR A 99 -2.17 7.69 -18.51
C THR A 99 -1.58 8.19 -17.18
N ASP A 100 -2.44 8.74 -16.33
CA ASP A 100 -2.04 9.24 -15.02
C ASP A 100 -1.65 8.06 -14.10
N PHE A 101 -2.43 6.97 -14.12
CA PHE A 101 -2.11 5.78 -13.34
C PHE A 101 -0.79 5.14 -13.78
N ASP A 102 -0.55 5.01 -15.09
CA ASP A 102 0.73 4.50 -15.61
C ASP A 102 1.91 5.36 -15.14
N THR A 103 1.75 6.68 -15.14
CA THR A 103 2.81 7.61 -14.75
C THR A 103 3.05 7.64 -13.25
N CYS A 104 1.98 7.70 -12.45
CA CYS A 104 2.05 7.87 -11.00
C CYS A 104 2.26 6.56 -10.23
N PHE A 105 1.81 5.43 -10.79
CA PHE A 105 1.87 4.13 -10.13
C PHE A 105 2.85 3.20 -10.86
N VAL A 106 2.55 2.82 -12.11
CA VAL A 106 3.28 1.76 -12.80
C VAL A 106 4.76 2.10 -13.02
N LYS A 107 5.07 3.30 -13.52
CA LYS A 107 6.44 3.76 -13.79
C LYS A 107 7.22 4.12 -12.53
N GLN A 108 6.53 4.52 -11.47
CA GLN A 108 7.13 4.90 -10.18
C GLN A 108 7.40 3.68 -9.30
N PHE A 109 6.68 2.58 -9.53
CA PHE A 109 6.85 1.35 -8.78
C PHE A 109 8.26 0.77 -8.97
N LYS A 110 8.87 0.35 -7.87
CA LYS A 110 10.18 -0.27 -7.79
C LYS A 110 10.11 -1.46 -6.85
N GLU A 111 10.25 -2.66 -7.40
CA GLU A 111 10.26 -3.90 -6.61
C GLU A 111 11.31 -3.82 -5.48
N GLY A 112 10.92 -4.25 -4.27
CA GLY A 112 11.77 -4.20 -3.09
C GLY A 112 12.02 -2.79 -2.53
N GLN A 113 11.36 -1.76 -3.06
CA GLN A 113 11.43 -0.39 -2.53
C GLN A 113 10.04 0.20 -2.28
N THR A 114 9.07 -0.11 -3.14
CA THR A 114 7.69 0.39 -3.05
C THR A 114 6.69 -0.74 -2.98
N VAL A 115 5.49 -0.42 -2.50
CA VAL A 115 4.36 -1.33 -2.33
C VAL A 115 3.10 -0.61 -2.79
N ILE A 116 2.18 -1.32 -3.44
CA ILE A 116 0.80 -0.84 -3.58
C ILE A 116 0.00 -1.35 -2.39
N ILE A 117 -0.69 -0.47 -1.68
CA ILE A 117 -1.67 -0.82 -0.66
C ILE A 117 -3.06 -0.57 -1.24
N ILE A 118 -3.95 -1.55 -1.13
CA ILE A 118 -5.37 -1.42 -1.48
C ILE A 118 -6.18 -1.40 -0.19
N GLY A 119 -6.72 -0.22 0.14
CA GLY A 119 -7.40 0.13 1.39
C GLY A 119 -8.90 0.47 1.22
N TRP A 120 -9.59 0.83 2.32
CA TRP A 120 -10.94 1.42 2.32
C TRP A 120 -10.95 2.95 2.42
#